data_AF-A3JJT6-F1
#
_entry.id   AF-A3JJT6-F1
#
_cell.length_a   1.000
_cell.length_b   1.000
_cell.length_c   1.000
_cell.angle_alpha   90.00
_cell.angle_beta   90.00
_cell.angle_gamma   90.00
#
_symmetry.space_group_name_H-M   'P 1'
#
loop_
_entity.id
_entity.type
_entity.pdbx_description
1 polymer ?
#
loop_
_entity_poly.entity_id
_entity_poly.type
_entity_poly.pdbx_seq_one_letter_code
_entity_poly.pdbx_strand_id
1 'polypeptide(L)'
;PLAAQDFIEVCDCFSHIFLSDVPQLTGAGQQTAIARGTEDGVTQVAAGDRQLPALSRQDDGVRRFIALVDECYDRSIPLYLSASVPLNQLYSRGALGFPFRRTLSRLQEMQFQRFGQ
;
A
#
# COMPACT_ATOMS: atom_id res chain seq x y z
N PRO A 1 5.06 11.06 -13.30
CA PRO A 1 4.66 10.10 -12.24
C PRO A 1 5.67 10.20 -11.09
N LEU A 2 5.22 10.33 -9.84
CA LEU A 2 6.17 10.32 -8.72
C LEU A 2 6.79 8.93 -8.62
N ALA A 3 8.11 8.85 -8.74
CA ALA A 3 8.92 7.66 -8.56
C ALA A 3 9.31 7.51 -7.09
N ALA A 4 9.82 6.32 -6.70
CA ALA A 4 10.33 6.09 -5.35
C ALA A 4 11.38 7.14 -4.93
N GLN A 5 12.18 7.63 -5.89
CA GLN A 5 13.16 8.68 -5.69
C GLN A 5 12.56 9.98 -5.12
N ASP A 6 11.35 10.34 -5.55
CA ASP A 6 10.72 11.60 -5.12
C ASP A 6 10.32 11.53 -3.63
N PHE A 7 9.90 10.36 -3.15
CA PHE A 7 9.55 10.18 -1.74
C PHE A 7 10.78 10.18 -0.83
N ILE A 8 11.92 9.69 -1.32
CA ILE A 8 13.21 9.82 -0.63
C ILE A 8 13.54 11.30 -0.41
N GLU A 9 13.48 12.10 -1.48
CA GLU A 9 13.81 13.53 -1.41
C GLU A 9 12.85 14.29 -0.48
N VAL A 10 11.55 13.98 -0.55
CA VAL A 10 10.56 14.54 0.38
C VAL A 10 10.92 14.18 1.83
N CYS A 11 11.27 12.94 2.10
CA CYS A 11 11.64 12.50 3.45
C CYS A 11 12.98 13.06 3.93
N ASP A 12 13.90 13.40 3.02
CA ASP A 12 15.15 14.11 3.35
C ASP A 12 14.89 15.58 3.73
N CYS A 13 13.87 16.18 3.14
CA CYS A 13 13.57 17.61 3.32
C CYS A 13 12.62 17.90 4.48
N PHE A 14 11.76 16.94 4.85
CA PHE A 14 10.68 17.17 5.82
C PHE A 14 10.74 16.18 6.99
N SER A 15 10.68 16.71 8.20
CA SER A 15 10.62 15.89 9.43
C SER A 15 9.24 15.33 9.74
N HIS A 16 8.19 15.88 9.14
CA HIS A 16 6.80 15.46 9.29
C HIS A 16 6.08 15.62 7.96
N ILE A 17 5.21 14.69 7.61
CA ILE A 17 4.46 14.72 6.35
C ILE A 17 2.97 14.68 6.66
N PHE A 18 2.20 15.56 6.02
CA PHE A 18 0.74 15.53 6.05
C PHE A 18 0.21 15.28 4.65
N LEU A 19 -0.62 14.23 4.52
CA LEU A 19 -1.31 13.89 3.29
C LEU A 19 -2.82 14.11 3.48
N SER A 20 -3.35 15.13 2.81
CA SER A 20 -4.76 15.50 2.87
C SER A 20 -5.59 14.83 1.78
N ASP A 21 -6.90 14.78 2.00
CA ASP A 21 -7.92 14.44 0.99
C ASP A 21 -7.70 13.11 0.27
N VAL A 22 -7.18 12.10 0.99
CA VAL A 22 -6.93 10.79 0.39
C VAL A 22 -8.26 10.10 0.09
N PRO A 23 -8.58 9.86 -1.19
CA PRO A 23 -9.82 9.20 -1.56
C PRO A 23 -9.76 7.71 -1.20
N GLN A 24 -10.89 7.02 -1.26
CA GLN A 24 -10.88 5.57 -1.26
C GLN A 24 -10.01 5.06 -2.42
N LEU A 25 -9.00 4.27 -2.11
CA LEU A 25 -8.09 3.67 -3.07
C LEU A 25 -8.75 2.38 -3.59
N THR A 26 -9.22 2.40 -4.84
CA THR A 26 -9.74 1.20 -5.50
C THR A 26 -8.70 0.69 -6.49
N GLY A 27 -8.32 -0.58 -6.41
CA GLY A 27 -7.56 -1.22 -7.48
C GLY A 27 -8.51 -1.63 -8.61
N ALA A 28 -8.09 -1.50 -9.87
CA ALA A 28 -8.89 -2.01 -10.97
C ALA A 28 -8.85 -3.55 -10.95
N GLY A 29 -10.03 -4.17 -10.87
CA GLY A 29 -10.22 -5.57 -11.19
C GLY A 29 -10.09 -6.53 -10.01
N GLN A 30 -11.20 -7.23 -9.77
CA GLN A 30 -11.26 -8.48 -9.02
C GLN A 30 -10.34 -9.49 -9.71
N GLN A 31 -9.37 -10.08 -9.00
CA GLN A 31 -8.75 -11.31 -9.47
C GLN A 31 -9.90 -12.29 -9.70
N THR A 32 -10.20 -12.62 -10.96
CA THR A 32 -11.08 -13.73 -11.28
C THR A 32 -10.45 -14.95 -10.64
N ALA A 33 -11.09 -15.42 -9.57
CA ALA A 33 -10.76 -16.66 -8.90
C ALA A 33 -10.69 -17.73 -9.99
N ILE A 34 -9.48 -18.16 -10.32
CA ILE A 34 -9.28 -19.32 -11.19
C ILE A 34 -9.87 -20.48 -10.39
N ALA A 35 -10.81 -21.17 -11.02
CA ALA A 35 -11.76 -22.10 -10.43
C ALA A 35 -11.12 -23.05 -9.39
N ARG A 36 -11.79 -23.18 -8.23
CA ARG A 36 -11.57 -24.30 -7.29
C ARG A 36 -12.20 -25.55 -7.90
N GLY A 37 -11.38 -26.40 -8.52
CA GLY A 37 -11.68 -27.82 -8.66
C GLY A 37 -11.42 -28.52 -7.33
N THR A 38 -12.34 -29.36 -6.89
CA THR A 38 -12.07 -30.35 -5.84
C THR A 38 -11.27 -31.48 -6.47
N GLU A 39 -9.97 -31.52 -6.23
CA GLU A 39 -9.17 -32.73 -6.00
C GLU A 39 -7.69 -32.33 -5.95
N ASP A 40 -7.08 -32.61 -4.79
CA ASP A 40 -5.68 -32.90 -4.54
C ASP A 40 -4.59 -32.17 -5.33
N GLY A 41 -3.86 -31.30 -4.62
CA GLY A 41 -2.57 -30.79 -5.06
C GLY A 41 -2.20 -29.48 -4.39
N VAL A 42 -1.50 -29.54 -3.26
CA VAL A 42 -0.91 -28.37 -2.59
C VAL A 42 0.13 -27.75 -3.52
N THR A 43 -0.26 -26.77 -4.33
CA THR A 43 0.69 -25.93 -5.06
C THR A 43 1.00 -24.72 -4.21
N GLN A 44 2.11 -24.80 -3.46
CA GLN A 44 2.73 -23.63 -2.88
C GLN A 44 3.22 -22.73 -4.03
N VAL A 45 2.70 -21.52 -4.13
CA VAL A 45 3.25 -20.51 -5.03
C VAL A 45 4.59 -20.04 -4.45
N ALA A 46 5.69 -20.57 -4.98
CA ALA A 46 7.02 -20.09 -4.66
C ALA A 46 7.14 -18.60 -5.05
N ALA A 47 7.65 -17.79 -4.13
CA ALA A 47 8.01 -16.41 -4.39
C ALA A 47 9.11 -16.38 -5.46
N GLY A 48 8.78 -16.03 -6.70
CA GLY A 48 9.77 -15.98 -7.78
C GLY A 48 9.27 -15.28 -9.03
N ASP A 49 8.20 -15.78 -9.66
CA ASP A 49 7.69 -15.22 -10.91
C ASP A 49 6.29 -14.63 -10.72
N ARG A 50 6.24 -13.39 -10.24
CA ARG A 50 4.98 -12.62 -10.25
C ARG A 50 4.98 -11.71 -11.46
N GLN A 51 4.66 -12.27 -12.63
CA GLN A 51 4.23 -11.46 -13.75
C GLN A 51 2.85 -10.89 -13.39
N LEU A 52 2.87 -9.73 -12.73
CA LEU A 52 1.67 -8.96 -12.42
C LEU A 52 1.03 -8.56 -13.76
N PRO A 53 -0.28 -8.80 -13.99
CA PRO A 53 -0.95 -8.30 -15.17
C PRO A 53 -0.78 -6.77 -15.24
N ALA A 54 -0.77 -6.20 -16.45
CA ALA A 54 -0.55 -4.78 -16.67
C ALA A 54 -1.47 -3.95 -15.75
N LEU A 55 -0.88 -3.30 -14.76
CA LEU A 55 -1.58 -2.61 -13.70
C LEU A 55 -2.25 -1.35 -14.25
N SER A 56 -3.44 -1.05 -13.76
CA SER A 56 -4.19 0.13 -14.19
C SER A 56 -3.59 1.42 -13.62
N ARG A 57 -4.03 2.56 -14.17
CA ARG A 57 -3.72 3.90 -13.63
C ARG A 57 -4.14 4.09 -12.16
N GLN A 58 -5.16 3.36 -11.70
CA GLN A 58 -5.57 3.36 -10.30
C GLN A 58 -4.58 2.62 -9.41
N ASP A 59 -4.07 1.46 -9.88
CA ASP A 59 -3.05 0.70 -9.17
C ASP A 59 -1.74 1.49 -9.03
N ASP A 60 -1.43 2.39 -9.98
CA ASP A 60 -0.30 3.32 -9.89
C ASP A 60 -0.46 4.32 -8.73
N GLY A 61 -1.67 4.84 -8.49
CA GLY A 61 -1.97 5.66 -7.31
C GLY A 61 -1.79 4.89 -5.98
N VAL A 62 -2.27 3.65 -5.92
CA VAL A 62 -2.12 2.79 -4.75
C VAL A 62 -0.65 2.45 -4.50
N ARG A 63 0.13 2.19 -5.55
CA ARG A 63 1.58 1.96 -5.44
C ARG A 63 2.33 3.15 -4.88
N ARG A 64 2.01 4.35 -5.36
CA ARG A 64 2.60 5.58 -4.82
C ARG A 64 2.25 5.78 -3.35
N PHE A 65 1.00 5.53 -2.97
CA PHE A 65 0.59 5.60 -1.57
C PHE A 65 1.38 4.62 -0.70
N ILE A 66 1.51 3.36 -1.14
CA ILE A 66 2.32 2.35 -0.45
C ILE A 66 3.78 2.82 -0.32
N ALA A 67 4.38 3.30 -1.42
CA ALA A 67 5.78 3.74 -1.42
C ALA A 67 6.03 4.91 -0.46
N LEU A 68 5.13 5.91 -0.43
CA LEU A 68 5.23 7.03 0.51
C LEU A 68 5.17 6.55 1.96
N VAL A 69 4.18 5.72 2.30
CA VAL A 69 4.03 5.19 3.67
C VAL A 69 5.26 4.38 4.07
N ASP A 70 5.76 3.53 3.17
CA ASP A 70 6.92 2.69 3.42
C ASP A 70 8.16 3.54 3.70
N GLU A 71 8.42 4.59 2.90
CA GLU A 71 9.56 5.48 3.12
C GLU A 71 9.46 6.27 4.44
N CYS A 72 8.26 6.80 4.75
CA CYS A 72 8.03 7.49 6.03
C CYS A 72 8.25 6.53 7.21
N TYR A 73 7.76 5.30 7.09
CA TYR A 73 7.88 4.27 8.12
C TYR A 73 9.33 3.88 8.36
N ASP A 74 10.07 3.55 7.30
CA ASP A 74 11.45 3.08 7.39
C ASP A 74 12.39 4.15 7.97
N ARG A 75 12.06 5.43 7.76
CA ARG A 75 12.79 6.59 8.31
C ARG A 75 12.24 7.12 9.64
N SER A 76 11.18 6.51 10.17
CA SER A 76 10.49 6.97 11.38
C SER A 76 9.99 8.42 11.29
N ILE A 77 9.63 8.88 10.09
CA ILE A 77 9.03 10.19 9.84
C ILE A 77 7.52 10.09 10.12
N PRO A 78 6.96 10.92 11.02
CA PRO A 78 5.52 10.93 11.27
C PRO A 78 4.73 11.31 10.02
N LEU A 79 3.79 10.44 9.65
CA LEU A 79 2.83 10.65 8.56
C LEU A 79 1.44 10.86 9.13
N TYR A 80 0.90 12.06 8.92
CA TYR A 80 -0.48 12.40 9.24
C TYR A 80 -1.35 12.23 7.99
N LEU A 81 -2.47 11.54 8.13
CA LEU A 81 -3.34 11.17 7.02
C LEU A 81 -4.76 11.66 7.26
N SER A 82 -5.31 12.43 6.31
CA SER A 82 -6.75 12.68 6.21
C SER A 82 -7.31 11.92 5.02
N ALA A 83 -8.28 11.04 5.27
CA ALA A 83 -8.87 10.20 4.24
C ALA A 83 -10.40 10.29 4.24
N SER A 84 -11.00 10.14 3.06
CA SER A 84 -12.46 10.20 2.88
C SER A 84 -13.20 8.99 3.48
N VAL A 85 -12.48 7.94 3.84
CA VAL A 85 -13.01 6.70 4.40
C VAL A 85 -12.13 6.25 5.58
N PRO A 86 -12.67 5.43 6.51
CA PRO A 86 -11.87 4.81 7.56
C PRO A 86 -10.66 4.03 7.01
N LEU A 87 -9.57 3.98 7.77
CA LEU A 87 -8.29 3.39 7.33
C LEU A 87 -8.42 1.92 6.87
N ASN A 88 -9.25 1.13 7.55
CA ASN A 88 -9.52 -0.27 7.19
C ASN A 88 -10.36 -0.43 5.90
N GLN A 89 -10.98 0.65 5.41
CA GLN A 89 -11.75 0.70 4.17
C GLN A 89 -10.99 1.39 3.03
N LEU A 90 -9.80 1.95 3.33
CA LEU A 90 -9.01 2.73 2.39
C LEU A 90 -8.66 1.96 1.11
N TYR A 91 -8.47 0.64 1.21
CA TYR A 91 -8.30 -0.23 0.06
C TYR A 91 -9.00 -1.57 0.29
N SER A 92 -10.16 -1.75 -0.33
CA SER A 92 -11.03 -2.91 -0.07
C SER A 92 -10.83 -4.05 -1.08
N ARG A 93 -10.43 -3.75 -2.32
CA ARG A 93 -10.33 -4.71 -3.43
C ARG A 93 -9.23 -4.31 -4.43
N GLY A 94 -8.61 -5.31 -5.05
CA GLY A 94 -7.67 -5.17 -6.18
C GLY A 94 -6.39 -5.99 -6.01
N ALA A 95 -5.52 -5.96 -7.02
CA ALA A 95 -4.32 -6.81 -7.09
C ALA A 95 -3.27 -6.57 -5.98
N LEU A 96 -3.27 -5.40 -5.35
CA LEU A 96 -2.30 -5.00 -4.32
C LEU A 96 -2.73 -5.32 -2.88
N GLY A 97 -3.69 -6.22 -2.68
CA GLY A 97 -4.24 -6.51 -1.35
C GLY A 97 -3.20 -6.99 -0.32
N PHE A 98 -2.24 -7.82 -0.71
CA PHE A 98 -1.18 -8.26 0.21
C PHE A 98 -0.22 -7.12 0.60
N PRO A 99 0.39 -6.39 -0.36
CA PRO A 99 1.16 -5.19 -0.04
C PRO A 99 0.41 -4.18 0.84
N PHE A 100 -0.85 -3.88 0.50
CA PHE A 100 -1.64 -2.89 1.21
C PHE A 100 -1.96 -3.29 2.66
N ARG A 101 -2.13 -4.58 2.95
CA ARG A 101 -2.27 -5.03 4.35
C ARG A 101 -1.05 -4.69 5.20
N ARG A 102 0.17 -4.78 4.65
CA ARG A 102 1.39 -4.37 5.37
C ARG A 102 1.42 -2.86 5.59
N THR A 103 1.02 -2.09 4.58
CA THR A 103 0.86 -0.63 4.67
C THR A 103 -0.12 -0.25 5.77
N LEU A 104 -1.26 -0.96 5.89
CA LEU A 104 -2.23 -0.74 6.96
C LEU A 104 -1.63 -0.99 8.34
N SER A 105 -0.88 -2.09 8.52
CA SER A 105 -0.20 -2.38 9.79
C SER A 105 0.82 -1.30 10.15
N ARG A 106 1.65 -0.85 9.19
CA ARG A 106 2.59 0.26 9.40
C ARG A 106 1.89 1.55 9.84
N LEU A 107 0.80 1.92 9.17
CA LEU A 107 0.00 3.09 9.54
C LEU A 107 -0.61 2.97 10.94
N GLN A 108 -0.99 1.77 11.37
CA GLN A 108 -1.46 1.52 12.73
C GLN A 108 -0.32 1.64 13.74
N GLU A 109 0.86 1.12 13.43
CA GLU A 109 2.06 1.25 14.27
C GLU A 109 2.47 2.72 14.43
N MET A 110 2.38 3.50 13.35
CA MET A 110 2.64 4.95 13.35
C MET A 110 1.68 5.76 14.23
N GLN A 111 0.52 5.21 14.64
CA GLN A 111 -0.41 5.89 15.53
C GLN A 111 -0.01 5.84 17.01
N PHE A 112 0.94 4.99 17.39
CA PHE A 112 1.35 4.88 18.79
C PHE A 112 2.25 6.05 19.20
N GLN A 113 2.09 6.55 20.44
CA GLN A 113 2.78 7.73 20.99
C GLN A 113 4.33 7.68 20.97
N ARG A 114 4.91 6.53 20.64
CA ARG A 114 6.35 6.29 20.61
C ARG A 114 6.95 6.30 19.21
N PHE A 115 6.14 6.48 18.17
CA PHE A 115 6.63 6.49 16.80
C PHE A 115 7.37 7.80 16.52
N GLY A 116 8.64 7.71 16.08
CA GLY A 116 9.47 8.87 15.73
C GLY A 116 10.05 9.67 16.90
N GLN A 117 10.13 9.08 18.11
CA GLN A 117 10.88 9.64 19.25
C GLN A 117 12.38 9.38 19.15
#